data_AF-A0A7S0NQ00-F1
#
_entry.id   AF-A0A7S0NQ00-F1
#
_cell.length_a   1.000
_cell.length_b   1.000
_cell.length_c   1.000
_cell.angle_alpha   90.00
_cell.angle_beta   90.00
_cell.angle_gamma   90.00
#
_symmetry.space_group_name_H-M   'P 1'
#
loop_
_entity.id
_entity.type
_entity.pdbx_description
1 polymer ?
#
loop_
_entity_poly.entity_id
_entity_poly.type
_entity_poly.pdbx_seq_one_letter_code
_entity_poly.pdbx_strand_id
1 'polypeptide(L)'
;KAQHLHHVLLMAVIIMSVSVALADRFSALSHWLEGGVKKSNPTPYLSNISLTLGTANGRIYSYENANMSLNTKRLLGSGSKWAAATALLSMIDAANASLDDPISKYLSWWSRDERDSRSRA
;
A
#
# COMPACT_ATOMS: atom_id res chain seq x y z
N LYS A 1 -34.95 -3.37 -6.05
CA LYS A 1 -33.97 -4.26 -5.37
C LYS A 1 -32.61 -4.11 -6.06
N ALA A 2 -32.03 -2.91 -5.96
CA ALA A 2 -30.81 -2.51 -6.66
C ALA A 2 -29.91 -1.76 -5.65
N GLN A 3 -29.03 -2.49 -4.97
CA GLN A 3 -27.96 -1.93 -4.13
C GLN A 3 -26.68 -2.78 -4.25
N HIS A 4 -26.37 -3.19 -5.48
CA HIS A 4 -24.99 -3.49 -5.85
C HIS A 4 -24.17 -2.19 -5.89
N LEU A 5 -22.86 -2.32 -5.67
CA LEU A 5 -21.78 -1.46 -6.19
C LEU A 5 -21.09 -0.36 -5.35
N HIS A 6 -21.23 -0.30 -4.02
CA HIS A 6 -20.45 0.68 -3.20
C HIS A 6 -19.43 0.09 -2.20
N HIS A 7 -19.22 -1.23 -2.16
CA HIS A 7 -18.43 -1.85 -1.08
C HIS A 7 -16.97 -2.21 -1.41
N VAL A 8 -16.40 -1.72 -2.52
CA VAL A 8 -15.05 -2.14 -2.97
C VAL A 8 -13.96 -1.06 -2.76
N LEU A 9 -14.30 0.19 -2.45
CA LEU A 9 -13.30 1.26 -2.34
C LEU A 9 -13.29 1.88 -0.95
N LEU A 10 -12.38 1.45 -0.06
CA LEU A 10 -11.72 2.29 0.96
C LEU A 10 -10.75 1.47 1.83
N MET A 11 -9.84 0.73 1.19
CA MET A 11 -8.56 0.37 1.82
C MET A 11 -7.51 1.28 1.21
N ALA A 12 -7.56 2.56 1.59
CA ALA A 12 -6.55 3.52 1.23
C ALA A 12 -5.28 3.19 2.03
N VAL A 13 -4.34 2.51 1.37
CA VAL A 13 -2.93 2.55 1.82
C VAL A 13 -2.46 3.96 1.52
N ILE A 14 -2.58 4.85 2.51
CA ILE A 14 -2.04 6.20 2.41
C ILE A 14 -0.53 6.10 2.61
N ILE A 15 0.21 5.98 1.51
CA ILE A 15 1.66 6.19 1.50
C ILE A 15 1.89 7.70 1.36
N MET A 16 1.95 8.42 2.48
CA MET A 16 2.44 9.80 2.47
C MET A 16 3.96 9.80 2.58
N SER A 17 4.64 10.01 1.46
CA SER A 17 6.06 10.38 1.45
C SER A 17 6.19 11.81 1.96
N VAL A 18 6.48 11.99 3.26
CA VAL A 18 6.71 13.32 3.83
C VAL A 18 8.20 13.52 4.07
N SER A 19 8.80 14.42 3.29
CA SER A 19 10.20 14.83 3.44
C SER A 19 10.38 15.75 4.65
N VAL A 20 11.41 15.42 5.43
CA VAL A 20 12.08 16.10 6.55
C VAL A 20 11.73 17.58 6.77
N ALA A 21 10.66 17.83 7.55
CA ALA A 21 10.39 19.03 8.36
C ALA A 21 9.22 18.73 9.31
N LEU A 22 9.42 17.80 10.27
CA LEU A 22 8.32 16.94 10.71
C LEU A 22 8.12 16.73 12.22
N ALA A 23 9.03 17.19 13.09
CA ALA A 23 8.88 16.97 14.54
C ALA A 23 7.58 17.59 15.10
N ASP A 24 7.29 18.86 14.77
CA ASP A 24 6.04 19.54 15.18
C ASP A 24 4.79 19.04 14.45
N ARG A 25 4.95 18.38 13.30
CA ARG A 25 3.82 17.84 12.52
C ARG A 25 3.40 16.47 13.00
N PHE A 26 4.30 15.71 13.64
CA PHE A 26 3.96 14.40 14.19
C PHE A 26 3.21 14.48 15.51
N SER A 27 3.46 15.48 16.36
CA SER A 27 2.62 15.75 17.53
C SER A 27 1.21 16.17 17.10
N ALA A 28 1.08 16.98 16.05
CA ALA A 28 -0.22 17.32 15.46
C ALA A 28 -0.95 16.09 14.86
N LEU A 29 -0.22 15.20 14.18
CA LEU A 29 -0.76 13.96 13.63
C LEU A 29 -1.18 12.99 14.75
N SER A 30 -0.38 12.83 15.79
CA SER A 30 -0.72 11.97 16.94
C SER A 30 -1.93 12.53 17.69
N HIS A 31 -1.99 13.84 17.94
CA HIS A 31 -3.15 14.50 18.53
C HIS A 31 -4.41 14.36 17.67
N TRP A 32 -4.28 14.45 16.34
CA TRP A 32 -5.40 14.24 15.42
C TRP A 32 -5.88 12.78 15.43
N LEU A 33 -4.96 11.81 15.40
CA LEU A 33 -5.28 10.38 15.47
C LEU A 33 -5.95 10.03 16.80
N GLU A 34 -5.40 10.49 17.92
CA GLU A 34 -5.99 10.31 19.24
C GLU A 34 -7.34 11.01 19.38
N GLY A 35 -7.47 12.23 18.87
CA GLY A 35 -8.71 13.00 18.91
C GLY A 35 -9.83 12.40 18.04
N GLY A 36 -9.47 11.78 16.92
CA GLY A 36 -10.39 11.04 16.06
C GLY A 36 -10.88 9.73 16.68
N VAL A 37 -10.02 9.06 17.46
CA VAL A 37 -10.33 7.81 18.17
C VAL A 37 -11.14 8.03 19.44
N LYS A 38 -10.94 9.17 20.13
CA LYS A 38 -11.64 9.52 21.40
C LYS A 38 -13.04 10.14 21.22
N LYS A 39 -13.49 10.44 19.99
CA LYS A 39 -14.86 10.95 19.78
C LYS A 39 -15.88 9.83 20.06
N SER A 40 -16.97 10.16 20.74
CA SER A 40 -18.07 9.26 21.15
C SER A 40 -18.80 8.56 19.99
N ASN A 41 -18.42 8.85 18.75
CA ASN A 41 -18.85 8.16 17.55
C ASN A 41 -17.64 8.08 16.59
N PRO A 42 -16.66 7.19 16.87
CA PRO A 42 -15.50 7.05 16.00
C PRO A 42 -16.02 6.63 14.63
N THR A 43 -15.54 7.25 13.55
CA THR A 43 -15.83 6.72 12.22
C THR A 43 -15.39 5.24 12.23
N PRO A 44 -16.23 4.30 11.76
CA PRO A 44 -15.98 2.86 11.96
C PRO A 44 -14.61 2.42 11.42
N TYR A 45 -14.06 3.18 10.48
CA TYR A 45 -12.76 2.99 9.85
C TYR A 45 -11.53 3.37 10.70
N LEU A 46 -11.66 4.19 11.75
CA LEU A 46 -10.53 4.64 12.59
C LEU A 46 -10.42 3.90 13.92
N SER A 47 -11.31 2.94 14.18
CA SER A 47 -11.40 2.22 15.46
C SER A 47 -10.23 1.28 15.74
N ASN A 48 -9.50 0.84 14.70
CA ASN A 48 -8.37 -0.10 14.81
C ASN A 48 -7.31 0.23 13.74
N ILE A 49 -6.30 1.00 14.10
CA ILE A 49 -5.21 1.47 13.25
C ILE A 49 -3.88 1.23 13.96
N SER A 50 -2.92 0.73 13.20
CA SER A 50 -1.51 0.84 13.52
C SER A 50 -0.82 1.65 12.42
N LEU A 51 0.11 2.51 12.80
CA LEU A 51 0.88 3.37 11.92
C LEU A 51 2.34 3.27 12.33
N THR A 52 3.24 3.19 11.34
CA THR A 52 4.66 3.31 11.57
C THR A 52 5.29 4.22 10.53
N LEU A 53 6.31 4.96 10.95
CA LEU A 53 7.10 5.83 10.10
C LEU A 53 8.57 5.54 10.36
N GLY A 54 9.37 5.56 9.31
CA GLY A 54 10.80 5.28 9.37
C GLY A 54 11.58 6.10 8.36
N THR A 55 12.89 6.10 8.56
CA THR A 55 13.89 6.58 7.61
C THR A 55 14.70 5.39 7.12
N ALA A 56 15.68 5.63 6.25
CA ALA A 56 16.67 4.62 5.89
C ALA A 56 17.41 4.04 7.13
N ASN A 57 17.50 4.81 8.22
CA ASN A 57 18.15 4.39 9.47
C ASN A 57 17.23 3.62 10.42
N GLY A 58 15.97 3.37 10.03
CA GLY A 58 15.01 2.61 10.83
C GLY A 58 13.79 3.42 11.27
N ARG A 59 12.99 2.82 12.14
CA ARG A 59 11.71 3.35 12.61
C ARG A 59 11.90 4.55 13.53
N ILE A 60 11.21 5.65 13.25
CA ILE A 60 11.24 6.88 14.06
C ILE A 60 9.95 7.12 14.83
N TYR A 61 8.85 6.48 14.42
CA TYR A 61 7.55 6.61 15.08
C TYR A 61 6.70 5.35 14.89
N SER A 62 5.88 5.07 15.90
CA SER A 62 4.84 4.05 15.87
C SER A 62 3.63 4.50 16.67
N TYR A 63 2.44 4.21 16.16
CA TYR A 63 1.18 4.38 16.83
C TYR A 63 0.37 3.09 16.68
N GLU A 64 -0.25 2.65 17.76
CA GLU A 64 -1.08 1.46 17.83
C GLU A 64 -2.30 1.81 18.69
N ASN A 65 -3.50 1.35 18.33
CA ASN A 65 -4.68 1.54 19.15
C ASN A 65 -5.57 0.30 19.20
N ALA A 66 -6.38 0.23 20.27
CA ALA A 66 -7.37 -0.81 20.50
C ALA A 66 -6.77 -2.22 20.29
N ASN A 67 -7.29 -2.99 19.33
CA ASN A 67 -6.86 -4.35 19.04
C ASN A 67 -5.89 -4.44 17.84
N MET A 68 -5.31 -3.32 17.40
CA MET A 68 -4.37 -3.28 16.28
C MET A 68 -2.95 -2.95 16.76
N SER A 69 -2.03 -3.90 16.56
CA SER A 69 -0.59 -3.68 16.68
C SER A 69 0.08 -3.77 15.31
N LEU A 70 1.35 -3.37 15.22
CA LEU A 70 2.20 -3.57 14.05
C LEU A 70 2.42 -5.06 13.73
N ASN A 71 2.19 -5.96 14.69
CA ASN A 71 2.31 -7.41 14.51
C ASN A 71 0.98 -8.08 14.14
N THR A 72 -0.14 -7.34 14.14
CA THR A 72 -1.45 -7.89 13.78
C THR A 72 -1.49 -8.22 12.29
N LYS A 73 -1.73 -9.50 11.95
CA LYS A 73 -1.88 -9.94 10.56
C LYS A 73 -3.18 -9.42 9.95
N ARG A 74 -3.10 -8.81 8.76
CA ARG A 74 -4.25 -8.27 8.02
C ARG A 74 -4.11 -8.54 6.52
N LEU A 75 -5.25 -8.63 5.83
CA LEU A 75 -5.27 -8.65 4.37
C LEU A 75 -5.00 -7.23 3.85
N LEU A 76 -3.93 -7.06 3.07
CA LEU A 76 -3.50 -5.75 2.56
C LEU A 76 -4.23 -5.30 1.29
N GLY A 77 -5.04 -6.16 0.68
CA GLY A 77 -5.72 -5.85 -0.58
C GLY A 77 -4.73 -5.36 -1.64
N SER A 78 -4.97 -4.18 -2.22
CA SER A 78 -4.08 -3.58 -3.22
C SER A 78 -2.69 -3.21 -2.69
N GLY A 79 -2.48 -3.12 -1.38
CA GLY A 79 -1.14 -2.88 -0.81
C GLY A 79 -0.13 -3.98 -1.13
N SER A 80 -0.61 -5.20 -1.46
CA SER A 80 0.26 -6.30 -1.89
C SER A 80 0.96 -6.05 -3.22
N LYS A 81 0.46 -5.12 -4.06
CA LYS A 81 1.04 -4.82 -5.38
C LYS A 81 2.50 -4.35 -5.27
N TRP A 82 2.84 -3.60 -4.22
CA TRP A 82 4.20 -3.10 -4.05
C TRP A 82 5.19 -4.23 -3.78
N ALA A 83 4.88 -5.13 -2.84
CA ALA A 83 5.71 -6.29 -2.55
C ALA A 83 5.83 -7.23 -3.77
N ALA A 84 4.73 -7.44 -4.51
CA ALA A 84 4.74 -8.23 -5.74
C ALA A 84 5.62 -7.60 -6.83
N ALA A 85 5.53 -6.28 -7.04
CA ALA A 85 6.36 -5.56 -7.98
C ALA A 85 7.84 -5.65 -7.63
N THR A 86 8.20 -5.47 -6.35
CA THR A 86 9.59 -5.62 -5.88
C THR A 86 10.12 -7.02 -6.15
N ALA A 87 9.34 -8.06 -5.88
CA ALA A 87 9.75 -9.44 -6.16
C ALA A 87 9.97 -9.68 -7.66
N LEU A 88 9.06 -9.19 -8.52
CA LEU A 88 9.21 -9.30 -9.97
C LEU A 88 10.46 -8.58 -10.49
N LEU A 89 10.74 -7.37 -9.99
CA LEU A 89 11.94 -6.62 -10.36
C LEU A 89 13.22 -7.36 -9.96
N SER A 90 13.26 -8.00 -8.79
CA SER A 90 14.39 -8.84 -8.39
C SER A 90 14.59 -10.05 -9.31
N MET A 91 13.49 -10.63 -9.83
CA MET A 91 13.59 -11.74 -10.78
C MET A 91 14.11 -11.27 -12.15
N ILE A 92 13.67 -10.10 -12.61
CA ILE A 92 14.12 -9.51 -13.87
C ILE A 92 15.63 -9.23 -13.80
N ASP A 93 16.09 -8.64 -12.71
CA ASP A 93 17.51 -8.39 -12.45
C ASP A 93 18.32 -9.70 -12.43
N ALA A 94 17.88 -10.70 -11.66
CA ALA A 94 18.55 -11.99 -11.55
C ALA A 94 18.60 -12.77 -12.88
N ALA A 95 17.60 -12.60 -13.74
CA ALA A 95 17.55 -13.23 -15.06
C ALA A 95 18.29 -12.43 -16.14
N ASN A 96 18.83 -11.25 -15.82
CA ASN A 96 19.36 -10.29 -16.78
C ASN A 96 18.35 -10.00 -17.92
N ALA A 97 17.07 -9.91 -17.54
CA ALA A 97 15.96 -9.59 -18.42
C ALA A 97 15.74 -8.07 -18.52
N SER A 98 15.05 -7.61 -19.56
CA SER A 98 14.64 -6.21 -19.66
C SER A 98 13.19 -6.01 -19.22
N LEU A 99 12.89 -4.86 -18.63
CA LEU A 99 11.52 -4.40 -18.44
C LEU A 99 10.82 -4.04 -19.75
N ASP A 100 11.59 -3.82 -20.82
CA ASP A 100 11.09 -3.52 -22.17
C ASP A 100 10.88 -4.80 -23.01
N ASP A 101 11.21 -5.97 -22.46
CA ASP A 101 10.95 -7.22 -23.17
C ASP A 101 9.44 -7.48 -23.25
N PRO A 102 8.91 -7.85 -24.44
CA PRO A 102 7.49 -8.17 -24.56
C PRO A 102 7.16 -9.38 -23.69
N ILE A 103 6.02 -9.34 -23.00
CA ILE A 103 5.58 -10.42 -22.08
C ILE A 103 5.54 -11.79 -22.78
N SER A 104 5.22 -11.82 -24.08
CA SER A 104 5.17 -13.05 -24.90
C SER A 104 6.52 -13.76 -25.06
N LYS A 105 7.63 -13.09 -24.74
CA LYS A 105 8.98 -13.68 -24.62
C LYS A 105 9.05 -14.68 -23.47
N TYR A 106 8.33 -14.42 -22.37
CA TYR A 106 8.38 -15.21 -21.13
C TYR A 106 7.13 -16.08 -20.92
N LEU A 107 5.96 -15.62 -21.39
CA LEU A 107 4.68 -16.29 -21.21
C LEU A 107 4.12 -16.72 -22.55
N SER A 108 4.22 -18.01 -22.87
CA SER A 108 3.82 -18.57 -24.17
C SER A 108 2.33 -18.42 -24.50
N TRP A 109 1.48 -18.26 -23.50
CA TRP A 109 0.04 -18.03 -23.64
C TRP A 109 -0.33 -16.55 -23.82
N TRP A 110 0.61 -15.63 -23.67
CA TRP A 110 0.36 -14.21 -23.87
C TRP A 110 0.20 -13.89 -25.37
N SER A 111 -0.69 -12.95 -25.68
CA SER A 111 -0.95 -12.54 -27.06
C SER A 111 0.32 -12.04 -27.74
N ARG A 112 0.44 -12.33 -29.04
CA ARG A 112 1.47 -11.79 -29.93
C ARG A 112 0.88 -10.87 -31.00
N ASP A 113 -0.40 -10.50 -30.87
CA ASP A 113 -1.04 -9.57 -31.81
C ASP A 113 -0.42 -8.19 -31.65
N GLU A 114 0.30 -7.73 -32.68
CA GLU A 114 0.95 -6.41 -32.74
C GLU A 114 -0.04 -5.24 -32.69
N ARG A 115 -1.32 -5.50 -32.98
CA ARG A 115 -2.39 -4.50 -32.88
C ARG A 115 -2.89 -4.34 -31.44
N ASP A 116 -2.61 -5.30 -30.56
CA ASP A 116 -2.88 -5.18 -29.13
C ASP A 116 -1.72 -4.43 -28.47
N SER A 117 -2.01 -3.23 -27.96
CA SER A 117 -0.99 -2.40 -27.29
C SER A 117 -0.34 -3.08 -26.10
N ARG A 118 -1.01 -4.07 -25.47
CA ARG A 118 -0.47 -4.85 -24.35
C ARG A 118 0.56 -5.90 -24.78
N SER A 119 0.67 -6.20 -26.06
CA SER A 119 1.64 -7.16 -26.62
C SER A 119 2.98 -6.51 -27.00
N ARG A 120 3.02 -5.17 -27.04
CA ARG A 120 4.18 -4.36 -27.46
C ARG A 120 4.89 -3.66 -26.31
N ALA A 121 4.33 -3.76 -25.11
CA ALA A 121 4.85 -3.20 -23.87
C ALA A 121 5.54 -4.29 -23.05
#